data_AF-A0A9N9E6D9-F1
#
_entry.id   AF-A0A9N9E6D9-F1
#
_cell.length_a   1.000
_cell.length_b   1.000
_cell.length_c   1.000
_cell.angle_alpha   90.00
_cell.angle_beta   90.00
_cell.angle_gamma   90.00
#
_symmetry.space_group_name_H-M   'P 1'
#
loop_
_entity.id
_entity.type
_entity.pdbx_description
1 polymer ?
#
loop_
_entity_poly.entity_id
_entity_poly.type
_entity_poly.pdbx_seq_one_letter_code
_entity_poly.pdbx_strand_id
1 'polypeptide(L)'
;MAYMDDSLWVAQSKKELEDITTVANSFYKFTGIQVNTTKSLLVTNSSTTDKFINFNGQQITAIAPTQPFKYLGAWFSIDPAAQRLYSAYFTPKQLELLIREYMSLGSTQSNQSILYSPPLFPRKQLKTYTAQMVLALHSLDIQIFRNEHNEWPIPRKNNGGTLINDILLPHPKAHTLKEKLNQHEIIYIEQFLNHNNTRFLEWRGFHHNIGKIPMGRIPTWFKEIQDLIQSTVNPSTEFTCPNPCTLRKWERTAGPWVITNTAVMGKASEFTEKVLKIKHYTEENNKPLECPGYSSKDQTIKQKSCYFKHFKDRAFTIKVNSKKIVL
;
A
#
# COMPACT_ATOMS: atom_id res chain seq x y z
N MET A 1 27.14 -4.56 23.60
CA MET A 1 25.72 -4.98 23.56
C MET A 1 25.65 -6.37 24.17
N ALA A 2 24.67 -6.66 25.02
CA ALA A 2 24.53 -7.97 25.62
C ALA A 2 23.05 -8.36 25.66
N TYR A 3 22.75 -9.63 25.37
CA TYR A 3 21.43 -10.21 25.50
C TYR A 3 21.57 -11.62 26.10
N MET A 4 21.07 -11.81 27.31
CA MET A 4 21.28 -13.05 28.08
C MET A 4 22.77 -13.40 28.20
N ASP A 5 23.20 -14.55 27.67
CA ASP A 5 24.58 -15.02 27.64
C ASP A 5 25.38 -14.53 26.41
N ASP A 6 24.70 -14.01 25.38
CA ASP A 6 25.32 -13.52 24.14
C ASP A 6 25.82 -12.08 24.27
N SER A 7 27.15 -11.89 24.21
CA SER A 7 27.81 -10.58 24.32
C SER A 7 28.53 -10.18 23.04
N LEU A 8 28.32 -8.93 22.61
CA LEU A 8 29.01 -8.29 21.49
C LEU A 8 29.79 -7.06 21.98
N TRP A 9 31.10 -7.06 21.76
CA TRP A 9 31.99 -5.95 22.08
C TRP A 9 32.43 -5.25 20.80
N VAL A 10 32.38 -3.93 20.79
CA VAL A 10 32.82 -3.08 19.68
C VAL A 10 33.75 -2.03 20.25
N ALA A 11 34.93 -1.87 19.65
CA ALA A 11 35.94 -0.91 20.05
C ALA A 11 36.54 -0.26 18.81
N GLN A 12 37.10 0.94 18.95
CA GLN A 12 37.69 1.68 17.84
C GLN A 12 39.10 1.20 17.50
N SER A 13 39.77 0.54 18.47
CA SER A 13 41.12 0.01 18.30
C SER A 13 41.29 -1.35 18.95
N LYS A 14 42.30 -2.09 18.51
CA LYS A 14 42.69 -3.38 19.13
C LYS A 14 43.03 -3.20 20.61
N LYS A 15 43.79 -2.16 20.96
CA LYS A 15 44.20 -1.89 22.35
C LYS A 15 42.99 -1.70 23.26
N GLU A 16 42.02 -0.90 22.83
CA GLU A 16 40.79 -0.68 23.60
C GLU A 16 39.99 -1.98 23.78
N LEU A 17 39.92 -2.83 22.75
CA LEU A 17 39.27 -4.14 22.86
C LEU A 17 40.01 -5.06 23.85
N GLU A 18 41.34 -5.03 23.87
CA GLU A 18 42.18 -5.76 24.82
C GLU A 18 41.98 -5.27 26.26
N ASP A 19 41.84 -3.96 26.46
CA ASP A 19 41.52 -3.39 27.77
C ASP A 19 40.13 -3.86 28.26
N ILE A 20 39.11 -3.79 27.39
CA ILE A 20 37.74 -4.28 27.69
C ILE A 20 37.76 -5.76 28.06
N THR A 21 38.43 -6.58 27.25
CA THR A 21 38.51 -8.03 27.48
C THR A 21 39.32 -8.39 28.71
N THR A 22 40.33 -7.60 29.07
CA THR A 22 41.09 -7.76 30.32
C THR A 22 40.21 -7.50 31.54
N VAL A 23 39.44 -6.42 31.53
CA VAL A 23 38.45 -6.12 32.58
C VAL A 23 37.41 -7.23 32.67
N ALA A 24 36.85 -7.65 31.53
CA ALA A 24 35.86 -8.74 31.48
C ALA A 24 36.42 -10.06 32.03
N ASN A 25 37.66 -10.43 31.69
CA ASN A 25 38.32 -11.62 32.22
C ASN A 25 38.50 -11.56 33.74
N SER A 26 38.85 -10.40 34.29
CA SER A 26 38.95 -10.22 35.75
C SER A 26 37.60 -10.44 36.43
N PHE A 27 36.53 -9.94 35.82
CA PHE A 27 35.16 -10.13 36.30
C PHE A 27 34.72 -11.59 36.21
N TYR A 28 34.96 -12.27 35.08
CA TYR A 28 34.61 -13.69 34.92
C TYR A 28 35.33 -14.59 35.92
N LYS A 29 36.60 -14.31 36.21
CA LYS A 29 37.36 -15.00 37.26
C LYS A 29 36.76 -14.76 38.65
N PHE A 30 36.37 -13.52 38.94
CA PHE A 30 35.74 -13.16 40.21
C PHE A 30 34.37 -13.83 40.40
N THR A 31 33.54 -13.88 39.36
CA THR A 31 32.20 -14.45 39.43
C THR A 31 32.14 -15.95 39.15
N GLY A 32 33.26 -16.59 38.78
CA GLY A 32 33.31 -18.00 38.40
C GLY A 32 32.59 -18.31 37.07
N ILE A 33 32.40 -17.33 36.19
CA ILE A 33 31.77 -17.53 34.88
C ILE A 33 32.79 -18.17 33.93
N GLN A 34 32.40 -19.27 33.30
CA GLN A 34 33.22 -19.95 32.30
C GLN A 34 32.84 -19.50 30.90
N VAL A 35 33.79 -18.94 30.16
CA VAL A 35 33.58 -18.49 28.78
C VAL A 35 34.11 -19.53 27.80
N ASN A 36 33.28 -19.86 26.79
CA ASN A 36 33.70 -20.72 25.71
C ASN A 36 34.44 -19.91 24.63
N THR A 37 35.76 -19.86 24.75
CA THR A 37 36.66 -19.16 23.81
C THR A 37 36.62 -19.74 22.39
N THR A 38 36.34 -21.04 22.22
CA THR A 38 36.27 -21.66 20.87
C THR A 38 35.07 -21.20 20.04
N LYS A 39 34.00 -20.73 20.69
CA LYS A 39 32.82 -20.16 20.03
C LYS A 39 32.91 -18.64 19.87
N SER A 40 33.92 -18.00 20.46
CA SER A 40 34.11 -16.56 20.38
C SER A 40 34.69 -16.18 19.01
N LEU A 41 34.12 -15.15 18.38
CA LEU A 41 34.51 -14.71 17.05
C LEU A 41 35.12 -13.31 17.12
N LEU A 42 36.25 -13.12 16.43
CA LEU A 42 36.85 -11.80 16.21
C LEU A 42 36.57 -11.34 14.77
N VAL A 43 36.16 -10.08 14.64
CA VAL A 43 35.72 -9.46 13.40
C VAL A 43 36.42 -8.10 13.34
N THR A 44 37.16 -7.80 12.27
CA THR A 44 37.87 -6.52 12.12
C THR A 44 37.88 -6.03 10.68
N ASN A 45 37.72 -4.72 10.51
CA ASN A 45 37.91 -4.00 9.25
C ASN A 45 39.34 -3.43 9.12
N SER A 46 40.23 -3.70 10.08
CA SER A 46 41.60 -3.19 10.03
C SER A 46 42.39 -3.83 8.89
N SER A 47 43.21 -3.02 8.22
CA SER A 47 44.19 -3.45 7.21
C SER A 47 45.48 -4.01 7.82
N THR A 48 45.65 -3.94 9.14
CA THR A 48 46.83 -4.44 9.85
C THR A 48 47.00 -5.96 9.74
N THR A 49 48.23 -6.44 9.76
CA THR A 49 48.58 -7.87 9.76
C THR A 49 48.17 -8.59 11.05
N ASP A 50 48.16 -7.87 12.18
CA ASP A 50 47.94 -8.45 13.51
C ASP A 50 46.46 -8.57 13.86
N LYS A 51 45.76 -9.45 13.14
CA LYS A 51 44.30 -9.68 13.28
C LYS A 51 43.97 -10.76 14.30
N PHE A 52 44.43 -10.58 15.53
CA PHE A 52 44.12 -11.48 16.64
C PHE A 52 44.03 -10.71 17.95
N ILE A 53 43.29 -11.29 18.91
CA ILE A 53 43.25 -10.83 20.31
C ILE A 53 43.45 -12.02 21.25
N ASN A 54 43.99 -11.76 22.43
CA ASN A 54 44.10 -12.76 23.49
C ASN A 54 42.92 -12.64 24.43
N PHE A 55 42.12 -13.71 24.54
CA PHE A 55 40.95 -13.74 25.39
C PHE A 55 40.95 -15.01 26.24
N ASN A 56 40.92 -14.84 27.56
CA ASN A 56 40.94 -15.92 28.55
C ASN A 56 42.07 -16.94 28.33
N GLY A 57 43.27 -16.47 27.94
CA GLY A 57 44.46 -17.31 27.70
C GLY A 57 44.50 -18.02 26.34
N GLN A 58 43.51 -17.80 25.47
CA GLN A 58 43.51 -18.30 24.09
C GLN A 58 43.56 -17.15 23.08
N GLN A 59 44.28 -17.38 21.98
CA GLN A 59 44.36 -16.44 20.88
C GLN A 59 43.17 -16.64 19.93
N ILE A 60 42.34 -15.62 19.78
CA ILE A 60 41.23 -15.61 18.83
C ILE A 60 41.68 -14.84 17.59
N THR A 61 41.80 -15.55 16.47
CA THR A 61 42.11 -14.96 15.16
C THR A 61 40.84 -14.40 14.52
N ALA A 62 40.97 -13.28 13.81
CA ALA A 62 39.85 -12.71 13.09
C ALA A 62 39.40 -13.63 11.95
N ILE A 63 38.10 -13.74 11.76
CA ILE A 63 37.53 -14.41 10.59
C ILE A 63 37.86 -13.63 9.31
N ALA A 64 37.84 -14.31 8.17
CA ALA A 64 38.05 -13.67 6.87
C ALA A 64 36.99 -12.56 6.65
N PRO A 65 37.33 -11.39 6.07
CA PRO A 65 36.36 -10.31 5.84
C PRO A 65 35.15 -10.72 5.00
N THR A 66 35.35 -11.70 4.12
CA THR A 66 34.32 -12.30 3.25
C THR A 66 33.42 -13.28 3.99
N GLN A 67 33.82 -13.76 5.17
CA GLN A 67 33.06 -14.73 5.95
C GLN A 67 32.02 -14.00 6.82
N PRO A 68 30.73 -14.28 6.65
CA PRO A 68 29.70 -13.71 7.51
C PRO A 68 29.66 -14.40 8.88
N PHE A 69 29.16 -13.69 9.89
CA PHE A 69 28.90 -14.22 11.22
C PHE A 69 27.45 -13.96 11.65
N LYS A 70 26.96 -14.72 12.63
CA LYS A 70 25.58 -14.65 13.10
C LYS A 70 25.54 -14.16 14.55
N TYR A 71 24.69 -13.17 14.83
CA TYR A 71 24.42 -12.69 16.19
C TYR A 71 22.91 -12.45 16.36
N LEU A 72 22.31 -13.03 17.41
CA LEU A 72 20.87 -12.94 17.70
C LEU A 72 19.94 -13.23 16.49
N GLY A 73 20.33 -14.21 15.66
CA GLY A 73 19.53 -14.61 14.50
C GLY A 73 19.79 -13.81 13.22
N ALA A 74 20.52 -12.69 13.29
CA ALA A 74 20.89 -11.87 12.14
C ALA A 74 22.29 -12.20 11.63
N TRP A 75 22.47 -12.16 10.30
CA TRP A 75 23.76 -12.34 9.64
C TRP A 75 24.43 -10.98 9.40
N PHE A 76 25.73 -10.90 9.68
CA PHE A 76 26.56 -9.72 9.53
C PHE A 76 27.78 -10.08 8.68
N SER A 77 28.24 -9.13 7.87
CA SER A 77 29.47 -9.25 7.09
C SER A 77 30.20 -7.91 7.11
N ILE A 78 31.54 -7.96 7.08
CA ILE A 78 32.40 -6.77 7.03
C ILE A 78 32.64 -6.35 5.57
N ASP A 79 32.63 -7.29 4.63
CA ASP A 79 32.84 -7.01 3.22
C ASP A 79 31.57 -6.36 2.60
N PRO A 80 31.64 -5.11 2.13
CA PRO A 80 30.51 -4.43 1.50
C PRO A 80 29.97 -5.15 0.25
N ALA A 81 30.82 -5.89 -0.46
CA ALA A 81 30.41 -6.67 -1.63
C ALA A 81 29.65 -7.94 -1.21
N ALA A 82 30.15 -8.66 -0.20
CA ALA A 82 29.44 -9.78 0.40
C ALA A 82 28.12 -9.35 1.07
N GLN A 83 28.04 -8.14 1.61
CA GLN A 83 26.81 -7.57 2.18
C GLN A 83 25.65 -7.53 1.15
N ARG A 84 25.94 -7.36 -0.14
CA ARG A 84 24.96 -7.41 -1.24
C ARG A 84 24.51 -8.83 -1.60
N LEU A 85 25.36 -9.83 -1.40
CA LEU A 85 25.02 -11.24 -1.61
C LEU A 85 24.23 -11.81 -0.43
N TYR A 86 24.55 -11.37 0.80
CA TYR A 86 23.86 -11.81 2.01
C TYR A 86 22.63 -10.97 2.37
N SER A 87 22.45 -9.77 1.80
CA SER A 87 21.18 -9.05 1.84
C SER A 87 20.03 -9.85 1.18
N ALA A 88 20.35 -10.79 0.28
CA ALA A 88 19.38 -11.74 -0.27
C ALA A 88 18.88 -12.78 0.77
N TYR A 89 19.63 -12.97 1.87
CA TYR A 89 19.23 -13.81 3.02
C TYR A 89 18.83 -12.96 4.24
N PHE A 90 18.95 -11.63 4.15
CA PHE A 90 18.57 -10.66 5.17
C PHE A 90 17.11 -10.22 5.03
N THR A 91 16.20 -11.17 4.83
CA THR A 91 14.90 -11.03 5.47
C THR A 91 14.92 -11.99 6.64
N PRO A 92 15.03 -11.52 7.90
CA PRO A 92 14.63 -12.35 9.02
C PRO A 92 13.29 -12.95 8.62
N LYS A 93 13.14 -14.27 8.65
CA LYS A 93 11.87 -14.93 8.28
C LYS A 93 10.67 -14.27 8.98
N GLN A 94 10.90 -13.68 10.15
CA GLN A 94 10.00 -12.79 10.88
C GLN A 94 9.63 -11.48 10.15
N LEU A 95 10.60 -10.76 9.58
CA LEU A 95 10.39 -9.55 8.76
C LEU A 95 9.62 -9.88 7.49
N GLU A 96 9.95 -11.01 6.85
CA GLU A 96 9.20 -11.51 5.70
C GLU A 96 7.75 -11.84 6.09
N LEU A 97 7.52 -12.57 7.19
CA LEU A 97 6.19 -12.91 7.71
C LEU A 97 5.38 -11.67 8.12
N LEU A 98 6.02 -10.64 8.69
CA LEU A 98 5.34 -9.41 9.11
C LEU A 98 5.05 -8.47 7.94
N ILE A 99 5.93 -8.39 6.94
CA ILE A 99 5.63 -7.66 5.70
C ILE A 99 4.56 -8.41 4.90
N ARG A 100 4.55 -9.76 4.95
CA ARG A 100 3.47 -10.59 4.40
C ARG A 100 2.17 -10.21 5.07
N GLU A 101 2.15 -10.13 6.39
CA GLU A 101 0.99 -9.73 7.17
C GLU A 101 0.50 -8.32 6.77
N TYR A 102 1.37 -7.31 6.70
CA TYR A 102 0.94 -5.95 6.36
C TYR A 102 0.42 -5.80 4.93
N MET A 103 1.00 -6.51 3.97
CA MET A 103 0.58 -6.45 2.55
C MET A 103 -0.63 -7.34 2.27
N SER A 104 -0.68 -8.54 2.87
CA SER A 104 -1.79 -9.51 2.73
C SER A 104 -3.06 -9.03 3.44
N LEU A 105 -2.93 -8.47 4.65
CA LEU A 105 -4.07 -7.92 5.39
C LEU A 105 -4.51 -6.53 4.89
N GLY A 106 -3.93 -6.03 3.80
CA GLY A 106 -4.35 -4.75 3.20
C GLY A 106 -4.20 -3.57 4.17
N SER A 107 -3.16 -3.58 5.01
CA SER A 107 -2.97 -2.53 6.01
C SER A 107 -2.50 -1.21 5.38
N THR A 108 -1.65 -1.28 4.36
CA THR A 108 -1.19 -0.11 3.61
C THR A 108 -2.09 0.17 2.40
N GLN A 109 -2.72 -0.88 1.84
CA GLN A 109 -3.54 -0.83 0.61
C GLN A 109 -2.81 -0.17 -0.58
N SER A 110 -1.48 -0.31 -0.63
CA SER A 110 -0.69 0.23 -1.73
C SER A 110 -0.77 -0.66 -2.98
N ASN A 111 -0.75 -0.03 -4.15
CA ASN A 111 -0.56 -0.69 -5.45
C ASN A 111 0.93 -0.95 -5.76
N GLN A 112 1.83 -0.44 -4.93
CA GLN A 112 3.27 -0.64 -5.04
C GLN A 112 3.81 -1.44 -3.85
N SER A 113 4.98 -2.04 -4.05
CA SER A 113 5.70 -2.71 -2.97
C SER A 113 6.02 -1.72 -1.87
N ILE A 114 5.78 -2.11 -0.61
CA ILE A 114 6.26 -1.33 0.55
C ILE A 114 7.79 -1.29 0.63
N LEU A 115 8.50 -2.12 -0.14
CA LEU A 115 9.95 -2.13 -0.22
C LEU A 115 10.50 -1.11 -1.24
N TYR A 116 9.69 -0.70 -2.22
CA TYR A 116 10.09 0.25 -3.26
C TYR A 116 9.57 1.65 -3.00
N SER A 117 8.39 1.76 -2.38
CA SER A 117 7.73 3.03 -2.09
C SER A 117 7.44 3.13 -0.60
N PRO A 118 7.61 4.31 0.02
CA PRO A 118 7.31 4.51 1.43
C PRO A 118 5.79 4.37 1.66
N PRO A 119 5.34 3.41 2.47
CA PRO A 119 3.91 3.19 2.64
C PRO A 119 3.31 4.03 3.77
N LEU A 120 2.03 4.37 3.62
CA LEU A 120 1.24 4.96 4.71
C LEU A 120 0.68 3.87 5.63
N PHE A 121 1.22 3.77 6.84
CA PHE A 121 0.70 2.86 7.88
C PHE A 121 -0.43 3.51 8.69
N PRO A 122 -1.45 2.74 9.11
CA PRO A 122 -2.42 3.23 10.10
C PRO A 122 -1.78 3.31 11.49
N ARG A 123 -2.36 4.16 12.35
CA ARG A 123 -1.78 4.57 13.64
C ARG A 123 -1.32 3.42 14.54
N LYS A 124 -2.10 2.33 14.63
CA LYS A 124 -1.76 1.16 15.45
C LYS A 124 -0.49 0.46 14.98
N GLN A 125 -0.33 0.34 13.67
CA GLN A 125 0.76 -0.40 13.06
C GLN A 125 2.00 0.47 12.89
N LEU A 126 1.84 1.78 12.74
CA LEU A 126 2.96 2.72 12.70
C LEU A 126 3.91 2.56 13.90
N LYS A 127 3.38 2.24 15.08
CA LYS A 127 4.18 2.08 16.32
C LYS A 127 4.92 0.75 16.42
N THR A 128 4.69 -0.19 15.50
CA THR A 128 5.38 -1.48 15.56
C THR A 128 6.82 -1.33 15.11
N TYR A 129 7.69 -2.17 15.66
CA TYR A 129 9.10 -2.23 15.27
C TYR A 129 9.27 -2.41 13.76
N THR A 130 8.45 -3.27 13.15
CA THR A 130 8.51 -3.54 11.71
C THR A 130 8.15 -2.34 10.86
N ALA A 131 7.09 -1.59 11.21
CA ALA A 131 6.73 -0.39 10.46
C ALA A 131 7.81 0.69 10.56
N GLN A 132 8.36 0.88 11.76
CA GLN A 132 9.48 1.81 11.98
C GLN A 132 10.72 1.40 11.19
N MET A 133 11.04 0.11 11.13
CA MET A 133 12.15 -0.41 10.35
C MET A 133 11.95 -0.22 8.84
N VAL A 134 10.74 -0.47 8.31
CA VAL A 134 10.44 -0.19 6.90
C VAL A 134 10.59 1.29 6.58
N LEU A 135 10.08 2.18 7.44
CA LEU A 135 10.26 3.63 7.27
C LEU A 135 11.73 4.04 7.37
N ALA A 136 12.49 3.44 8.29
CA ALA A 136 13.92 3.69 8.44
C ALA A 136 14.70 3.29 7.18
N LEU A 137 14.40 2.13 6.59
CA LEU A 137 15.00 1.69 5.33
C LEU A 137 14.80 2.72 4.22
N HIS A 138 13.57 3.23 4.06
CA HIS A 138 13.28 4.30 3.09
C HIS A 138 14.01 5.61 3.42
N SER A 139 14.07 6.00 4.70
CA SER A 139 14.76 7.23 5.12
C SER A 139 16.27 7.18 4.89
N LEU A 140 16.85 5.98 4.89
CA LEU A 140 18.27 5.73 4.64
C LEU A 140 18.56 5.38 3.18
N ASP A 141 17.55 5.46 2.30
CA ASP A 141 17.63 5.07 0.89
C ASP A 141 18.16 3.64 0.67
N ILE A 142 17.82 2.73 1.59
CA ILE A 142 18.20 1.32 1.52
C ILE A 142 17.11 0.56 0.78
N GLN A 143 17.42 0.11 -0.43
CA GLN A 143 16.49 -0.70 -1.23
C GLN A 143 16.74 -2.19 -1.01
N ILE A 144 15.66 -2.93 -0.76
CA ILE A 144 15.68 -4.40 -0.73
C ILE A 144 15.23 -4.90 -2.11
N PHE A 145 16.18 -5.46 -2.86
CA PHE A 145 15.90 -6.02 -4.19
C PHE A 145 15.18 -7.37 -4.08
N ARG A 146 14.19 -7.57 -4.96
CA ARG A 146 13.49 -8.85 -5.08
C ARG A 146 14.36 -9.86 -5.84
N ASN A 147 14.28 -11.11 -5.43
CA ASN A 147 14.73 -12.22 -6.27
C ASN A 147 13.70 -12.42 -7.39
N GLU A 148 14.17 -12.57 -8.64
CA GLU A 148 13.33 -12.75 -9.83
C GLU A 148 12.38 -13.97 -9.72
N HIS A 149 12.74 -14.95 -8.90
CA HIS A 149 11.93 -16.16 -8.66
C HIS A 149 10.92 -16.03 -7.50
N ASN A 150 10.87 -14.87 -6.82
CA ASN A 150 9.96 -14.65 -5.71
C ASN A 150 9.04 -13.43 -5.98
N GLU A 151 7.76 -13.69 -6.26
CA GLU A 151 6.75 -12.65 -6.55
C GLU A 151 6.34 -11.80 -5.34
N TRP A 152 6.99 -12.01 -4.21
CA TRP A 152 6.67 -11.38 -2.93
C TRP A 152 7.43 -10.05 -2.69
N PRO A 153 6.83 -9.06 -1.99
CA PRO A 153 5.43 -8.98 -1.58
C PRO A 153 4.52 -8.64 -2.75
N ILE A 154 3.37 -9.31 -2.86
CA ILE A 154 2.42 -9.08 -3.95
C ILE A 154 1.68 -7.78 -3.67
N PRO A 155 1.88 -6.72 -4.47
CA PRO A 155 1.11 -5.49 -4.31
C PRO A 155 -0.34 -5.70 -4.75
N ARG A 156 -1.25 -4.83 -4.28
CA ARG A 156 -2.65 -4.93 -4.70
C ARG A 156 -2.78 -4.55 -6.17
N LYS A 157 -3.52 -5.34 -6.95
CA LYS A 157 -3.83 -4.99 -8.34
C LYS A 157 -4.62 -3.68 -8.37
N ASN A 158 -4.11 -2.69 -9.09
CA ASN A 158 -4.84 -1.46 -9.34
C ASN A 158 -5.98 -1.76 -10.31
N ASN A 159 -7.22 -1.53 -9.89
CA ASN A 159 -8.40 -1.70 -10.74
C ASN A 159 -8.74 -0.42 -11.53
N GLY A 160 -7.78 0.51 -11.64
CA GLY A 160 -7.92 1.75 -12.41
C GLY A 160 -8.57 2.88 -11.65
N GLY A 161 -8.42 2.97 -10.33
CA GLY A 161 -8.87 4.12 -9.53
C GLY A 161 -7.70 4.96 -9.03
N THR A 162 -7.98 6.21 -8.66
CA THR A 162 -7.01 7.13 -8.07
C THR A 162 -6.83 6.80 -6.59
N LEU A 163 -5.61 6.48 -6.17
CA LEU A 163 -5.36 6.07 -4.79
C LEU A 163 -5.53 7.23 -3.82
N ILE A 164 -6.28 6.98 -2.75
CA ILE A 164 -6.48 7.96 -1.70
C ILE A 164 -5.21 8.20 -0.86
N ASN A 165 -4.27 7.24 -0.85
CA ASN A 165 -3.05 7.35 -0.07
C ASN A 165 -2.16 8.52 -0.53
N ASP A 166 -2.15 8.81 -1.82
CA ASP A 166 -1.27 9.83 -2.41
C ASP A 166 -1.61 11.23 -1.89
N ILE A 167 -2.91 11.50 -1.72
CA ILE A 167 -3.40 12.76 -1.14
C ILE A 167 -3.33 12.77 0.38
N LEU A 168 -3.33 11.61 1.04
CA LEU A 168 -3.28 11.48 2.50
C LEU A 168 -1.89 11.72 3.08
N LEU A 169 -0.83 11.32 2.39
CA LEU A 169 0.56 11.41 2.86
C LEU A 169 0.95 12.78 3.46
N PRO A 170 0.64 13.94 2.84
CA PRO A 170 1.03 15.24 3.40
C PRO A 170 0.17 15.69 4.60
N HIS A 171 -0.93 15.00 4.92
CA HIS A 171 -1.88 15.48 5.92
C HIS A 171 -1.44 15.16 7.37
N PRO A 172 -1.55 16.10 8.34
CA PRO A 172 -1.09 15.87 9.72
C PRO A 172 -1.80 14.72 10.44
N LYS A 173 -3.04 14.39 10.05
CA LYS A 173 -3.81 13.27 10.61
C LYS A 173 -3.80 12.01 9.73
N ALA A 174 -2.89 11.90 8.74
CA ALA A 174 -2.87 10.83 7.73
C ALA A 174 -3.05 9.43 8.33
N HIS A 175 -2.28 9.08 9.36
CA HIS A 175 -2.31 7.75 9.98
C HIS A 175 -3.63 7.41 10.69
N THR A 176 -4.32 8.43 11.25
CA THR A 176 -5.61 8.24 11.92
C THR A 176 -6.73 8.09 10.89
N LEU A 177 -6.70 8.91 9.83
CA LEU A 177 -7.62 8.79 8.70
C LEU A 177 -7.44 7.45 7.98
N LYS A 178 -6.19 7.01 7.77
CA LYS A 178 -5.88 5.70 7.18
C LYS A 178 -6.50 4.55 7.96
N GLU A 179 -6.47 4.59 9.30
CA GLU A 179 -7.12 3.57 10.12
C GLU A 179 -8.64 3.51 9.88
N LYS A 180 -9.29 4.68 9.72
CA LYS A 180 -10.73 4.75 9.39
C LYS A 180 -11.02 4.27 7.98
N LEU A 181 -10.20 4.64 7.01
CA LEU A 181 -10.34 4.19 5.63
C LEU A 181 -10.21 2.67 5.52
N ASN A 182 -9.23 2.08 6.21
CA ASN A 182 -9.05 0.64 6.25
C ASN A 182 -10.25 -0.09 6.88
N GLN A 183 -10.84 0.44 7.96
CA GLN A 183 -12.06 -0.12 8.58
C GLN A 183 -13.25 -0.17 7.60
N HIS A 184 -13.30 0.77 6.67
CA HIS A 184 -14.34 0.85 5.65
C HIS A 184 -13.92 0.28 4.29
N GLU A 185 -12.72 -0.29 4.17
CA GLU A 185 -12.13 -0.82 2.93
C GLU A 185 -12.12 0.22 1.79
N ILE A 186 -11.82 1.47 2.15
CA ILE A 186 -11.76 2.60 1.23
C ILE A 186 -10.33 2.81 0.75
N ILE A 187 -10.16 2.82 -0.56
CA ILE A 187 -8.87 2.74 -1.26
C ILE A 187 -8.77 3.81 -2.34
N TYR A 188 -9.89 4.08 -3.01
CA TYR A 188 -9.96 4.98 -4.16
C TYR A 188 -10.75 6.24 -3.84
N ILE A 189 -10.34 7.37 -4.41
CA ILE A 189 -11.06 8.64 -4.30
C ILE A 189 -12.46 8.53 -4.90
N GLU A 190 -12.59 7.77 -5.99
CA GLU A 190 -13.84 7.54 -6.73
C GLU A 190 -14.94 6.92 -5.84
N GLN A 191 -14.59 6.25 -4.73
CA GLN A 191 -15.59 5.75 -3.78
C GLN A 191 -16.38 6.88 -3.10
N PHE A 192 -15.84 8.09 -3.00
CA PHE A 192 -16.53 9.28 -2.47
C PHE A 192 -17.33 10.06 -3.52
N LEU A 193 -17.20 9.71 -4.80
CA LEU A 193 -17.78 10.45 -5.91
C LEU A 193 -19.00 9.72 -6.49
N ASN A 194 -19.83 10.49 -7.22
CA ASN A 194 -20.92 9.95 -8.01
C ASN A 194 -20.41 9.19 -9.25
N HIS A 195 -21.35 8.62 -10.01
CA HIS A 195 -21.06 7.81 -11.20
C HIS A 195 -20.26 8.54 -12.31
N ASN A 196 -20.34 9.87 -12.35
CA ASN A 196 -19.64 10.73 -13.31
C ASN A 196 -18.37 11.39 -12.75
N ASN A 197 -17.97 11.08 -11.50
CA ASN A 197 -16.85 11.72 -10.81
C ASN A 197 -16.96 13.27 -10.68
N THR A 198 -18.16 13.84 -10.77
CA THR A 198 -18.38 15.30 -10.77
C THR A 198 -18.78 15.87 -9.43
N ARG A 199 -19.39 15.06 -8.56
CA ARG A 199 -19.92 15.49 -7.26
C ARG A 199 -19.59 14.49 -6.18
N PHE A 200 -19.36 14.99 -4.97
CA PHE A 200 -19.25 14.15 -3.78
C PHE A 200 -20.60 13.56 -3.40
N LEU A 201 -20.57 12.32 -2.92
CA LEU A 201 -21.73 11.67 -2.36
C LEU A 201 -22.01 12.17 -0.94
N GLU A 202 -23.30 12.26 -0.61
CA GLU A 202 -23.73 12.40 0.77
C GLU A 202 -23.43 11.12 1.57
N TRP A 203 -23.34 11.23 2.89
CA TRP A 203 -23.05 10.10 3.78
C TRP A 203 -23.92 8.87 3.50
N ARG A 204 -25.22 9.05 3.24
CA ARG A 204 -26.13 7.94 2.91
C ARG A 204 -25.80 7.27 1.57
N GLY A 205 -25.45 8.05 0.55
CA GLY A 205 -25.09 7.54 -0.78
C GLY A 205 -23.73 6.84 -0.77
N PHE A 206 -22.78 7.37 0.01
CA PHE A 206 -21.45 6.79 0.17
C PHE A 206 -21.48 5.32 0.62
N HIS A 207 -22.40 4.97 1.53
CA HIS A 207 -22.59 3.59 2.00
C HIS A 207 -22.98 2.61 0.87
N HIS A 208 -23.62 3.09 -0.20
CA HIS A 208 -23.92 2.26 -1.38
C HIS A 208 -22.65 1.81 -2.10
N ASN A 209 -21.67 2.71 -2.23
CA ASN A 209 -20.40 2.44 -2.92
C ASN A 209 -19.51 1.48 -2.15
N ILE A 210 -19.52 1.55 -0.83
CA ILE A 210 -18.74 0.64 0.03
C ILE A 210 -19.50 -0.64 0.40
N GLY A 211 -20.76 -0.78 0.01
CA GLY A 211 -21.59 -1.95 0.30
C GLY A 211 -21.88 -2.17 1.79
N LYS A 212 -21.84 -1.11 2.61
CA LYS A 212 -22.10 -1.16 4.06
C LYS A 212 -23.44 -0.50 4.40
N ILE A 213 -23.99 -0.81 5.56
CA ILE A 213 -25.24 -0.20 6.03
C ILE A 213 -24.91 1.14 6.73
N PRO A 214 -25.58 2.25 6.36
CA PRO A 214 -25.36 3.53 7.01
C PRO A 214 -25.78 3.49 8.49
N MET A 215 -24.84 3.79 9.38
CA MET A 215 -25.07 3.86 10.83
C MET A 215 -24.93 5.30 11.32
N GLY A 216 -25.98 5.81 11.96
CA GLY A 216 -25.93 7.01 12.81
C GLY A 216 -25.59 8.33 12.10
N ARG A 217 -24.97 9.24 12.88
CA ARG A 217 -24.59 10.61 12.47
C ARG A 217 -23.41 10.58 11.50
N ILE A 218 -23.29 11.64 10.68
CA ILE A 218 -22.17 11.83 9.75
C ILE A 218 -20.87 11.95 10.56
N PRO A 219 -19.88 11.05 10.35
CA PRO A 219 -18.61 11.14 11.05
C PRO A 219 -17.79 12.34 10.61
N THR A 220 -16.99 12.89 11.51
CA THR A 220 -16.07 14.01 11.21
C THR A 220 -15.01 13.62 10.19
N TRP A 221 -14.46 12.40 10.29
CA TRP A 221 -13.44 11.90 9.36
C TRP A 221 -13.92 11.89 7.91
N PHE A 222 -15.22 11.69 7.67
CA PHE A 222 -15.79 11.67 6.32
C PHE A 222 -15.69 13.05 5.67
N LYS A 223 -16.06 14.10 6.42
CA LYS A 223 -15.95 15.49 5.96
C LYS A 223 -14.50 15.91 5.78
N GLU A 224 -13.62 15.59 6.74
CA GLU A 224 -12.19 15.89 6.66
C GLU A 224 -11.56 15.33 5.37
N ILE A 225 -11.99 14.14 4.94
CA ILE A 225 -11.49 13.54 3.69
C ILE A 225 -12.08 14.21 2.45
N GLN A 226 -13.37 14.58 2.45
CA GLN A 226 -13.96 15.33 1.34
C GLN A 226 -13.27 16.67 1.15
N ASP A 227 -13.02 17.41 2.23
CA ASP A 227 -12.31 18.68 2.21
C ASP A 227 -10.88 18.51 1.66
N LEU A 228 -10.19 17.43 2.08
CA LEU A 228 -8.86 17.08 1.60
C LEU A 228 -8.86 16.77 0.10
N ILE A 229 -9.78 15.93 -0.38
CA ILE A 229 -9.92 15.65 -1.81
C ILE A 229 -10.20 16.95 -2.56
N GLN A 230 -11.11 17.80 -2.08
CA GLN A 230 -11.43 19.07 -2.74
C GLN A 230 -10.25 20.04 -2.80
N SER A 231 -9.38 20.04 -1.78
CA SER A 231 -8.19 20.91 -1.74
C SER A 231 -7.03 20.42 -2.62
N THR A 232 -6.97 19.13 -2.90
CA THR A 232 -5.85 18.48 -3.62
C THR A 232 -6.16 18.21 -5.09
N VAL A 233 -7.44 18.00 -5.41
CA VAL A 233 -7.90 17.72 -6.77
C VAL A 233 -8.01 19.02 -7.54
N ASN A 234 -7.03 19.29 -8.39
CA ASN A 234 -7.12 20.30 -9.44
C ASN A 234 -8.00 19.78 -10.60
N PRO A 235 -8.63 20.65 -11.40
CA PRO A 235 -9.45 20.26 -12.55
C PRO A 235 -8.72 19.47 -13.65
N SER A 236 -7.41 19.26 -13.52
CA SER A 236 -6.56 18.46 -14.42
C SER A 236 -6.37 17.01 -13.98
N THR A 237 -6.95 16.56 -12.86
CA THR A 237 -6.86 15.16 -12.43
C THR A 237 -7.76 14.29 -13.31
N GLU A 238 -7.17 13.43 -14.13
CA GLU A 238 -7.90 12.48 -14.99
C GLU A 238 -8.48 11.34 -14.15
N PHE A 239 -9.71 11.50 -13.66
CA PHE A 239 -10.44 10.40 -13.04
C PHE A 239 -10.90 9.38 -14.09
N THR A 240 -10.92 8.10 -13.72
CA THR A 240 -11.45 7.07 -14.61
C THR A 240 -12.96 7.18 -14.72
N CYS A 241 -13.42 7.56 -15.92
CA CYS A 241 -14.82 7.66 -16.26
C CYS A 241 -15.25 6.43 -17.06
N PRO A 242 -16.37 5.78 -16.71
CA PRO A 242 -17.31 6.13 -15.64
C PRO A 242 -16.88 5.46 -14.33
N ASN A 243 -17.31 6.01 -13.18
CA ASN A 243 -16.78 5.63 -11.87
C ASN A 243 -16.93 4.10 -11.63
N PRO A 244 -15.81 3.36 -11.50
CA PRO A 244 -15.84 1.90 -11.42
C PRO A 244 -16.45 1.37 -10.11
N CYS A 245 -16.55 2.20 -9.07
CA CYS A 245 -17.07 1.80 -7.75
C CYS A 245 -18.60 1.90 -7.65
N THR A 246 -19.22 2.75 -8.47
CA THR A 246 -20.68 2.97 -8.46
C THR A 246 -21.41 2.07 -9.46
N LEU A 247 -20.72 1.68 -10.53
CA LEU A 247 -21.33 1.12 -11.72
C LEU A 247 -21.03 -0.37 -11.89
N ARG A 248 -22.07 -1.14 -12.21
CA ARG A 248 -21.92 -2.55 -12.61
C ARG A 248 -21.94 -2.65 -14.12
N LYS A 249 -21.17 -3.57 -14.70
CA LYS A 249 -21.29 -3.89 -16.13
C LYS A 249 -22.75 -4.23 -16.44
N TRP A 250 -23.22 -3.78 -17.60
CA TRP A 250 -24.61 -3.98 -17.96
C TRP A 250 -24.92 -5.46 -18.22
N GLU A 251 -25.94 -5.96 -17.54
CA GLU A 251 -26.46 -7.31 -17.67
C GLU A 251 -27.97 -7.27 -17.93
N ARG A 252 -28.50 -8.34 -18.54
CA ARG A 252 -29.89 -8.38 -19.06
C ARG A 252 -30.97 -8.23 -17.98
N THR A 253 -30.64 -8.57 -16.73
CA THR A 253 -31.53 -8.47 -15.55
C THR A 253 -31.42 -7.13 -14.82
N ALA A 254 -30.40 -6.33 -15.15
CA ALA A 254 -30.17 -5.04 -14.54
C ALA A 254 -31.09 -4.01 -15.22
N GLY A 255 -31.62 -3.06 -14.44
CA GLY A 255 -32.65 -2.11 -14.90
C GLY A 255 -32.31 -1.38 -16.21
N PRO A 256 -33.30 -0.72 -16.85
CA PRO A 256 -33.14 -0.22 -18.22
C PRO A 256 -32.22 1.00 -18.32
N TRP A 257 -31.75 1.56 -17.21
CA TRP A 257 -30.90 2.75 -17.21
C TRP A 257 -29.43 2.38 -17.31
N VAL A 258 -28.76 2.95 -18.30
CA VAL A 258 -27.37 2.68 -18.63
C VAL A 258 -26.58 3.96 -18.78
N ILE A 259 -25.29 3.87 -18.51
CA ILE A 259 -24.29 4.88 -18.85
C ILE A 259 -23.16 4.27 -19.63
N THR A 260 -22.67 5.04 -20.58
CA THR A 260 -21.55 4.67 -21.45
C THR A 260 -20.22 5.07 -20.82
N ASN A 261 -19.13 4.51 -21.33
CA ASN A 261 -17.78 4.93 -20.96
C ASN A 261 -17.45 6.39 -21.30
N THR A 262 -18.27 7.07 -22.10
CA THR A 262 -18.13 8.49 -22.42
C THR A 262 -19.09 9.37 -21.60
N ALA A 263 -19.54 8.88 -20.44
CA ALA A 263 -20.48 9.55 -19.53
C ALA A 263 -21.86 9.89 -20.13
N VAL A 264 -22.24 9.29 -21.26
CA VAL A 264 -23.57 9.50 -21.86
C VAL A 264 -24.58 8.56 -21.21
N MET A 265 -25.65 9.12 -20.65
CA MET A 265 -26.72 8.40 -19.96
C MET A 265 -27.88 8.05 -20.89
N GLY A 266 -28.53 6.92 -20.66
CA GLY A 266 -29.77 6.64 -21.37
C GLY A 266 -30.54 5.41 -20.88
N LYS A 267 -31.65 5.14 -21.56
CA LYS A 267 -32.49 3.97 -21.32
C LYS A 267 -32.27 2.95 -22.44
N ALA A 268 -31.72 1.78 -22.12
CA ALA A 268 -31.60 0.64 -23.03
C ALA A 268 -33.00 0.14 -23.42
N SER A 269 -33.24 0.02 -24.74
CA SER A 269 -34.55 -0.38 -25.28
C SER A 269 -34.49 -1.67 -26.11
N GLU A 270 -33.46 -1.83 -26.95
CA GLU A 270 -33.27 -3.01 -27.81
C GLU A 270 -31.78 -3.38 -27.80
N PHE A 271 -31.46 -4.65 -28.02
CA PHE A 271 -30.07 -5.09 -28.10
C PHE A 271 -29.89 -6.28 -29.04
N THR A 272 -28.68 -6.36 -29.60
CA THR A 272 -28.14 -7.53 -30.31
C THR A 272 -27.01 -8.13 -29.47
N GLU A 273 -26.40 -9.24 -29.87
CA GLU A 273 -25.32 -9.89 -29.11
C GLU A 273 -24.19 -8.94 -28.67
N LYS A 274 -23.85 -7.93 -29.50
CA LYS A 274 -22.73 -7.01 -29.26
C LYS A 274 -23.12 -5.55 -29.00
N VAL A 275 -24.33 -5.13 -29.35
CA VAL A 275 -24.70 -3.70 -29.41
C VAL A 275 -26.02 -3.45 -28.69
N LEU A 276 -26.08 -2.35 -27.93
CA LEU A 276 -27.26 -1.82 -27.24
C LEU A 276 -27.78 -0.60 -27.99
N LYS A 277 -29.10 -0.53 -28.19
CA LYS A 277 -29.81 0.68 -28.60
C LYS A 277 -30.28 1.42 -27.35
N ILE A 278 -29.82 2.64 -27.19
CA ILE A 278 -30.00 3.44 -25.98
C ILE A 278 -30.76 4.72 -26.35
N LYS A 279 -31.88 4.99 -25.67
CA LYS A 279 -32.57 6.30 -25.70
C LYS A 279 -31.78 7.27 -24.85
N HIS A 280 -31.31 8.37 -25.42
CA HIS A 280 -30.45 9.35 -24.74
C HIS A 280 -31.24 10.21 -23.75
N TYR A 281 -30.70 10.38 -22.55
CA TYR A 281 -31.18 11.30 -21.52
C TYR A 281 -30.04 12.19 -21.04
N THR A 282 -30.36 13.44 -20.70
CA THR A 282 -29.44 14.38 -20.08
C THR A 282 -29.75 14.48 -18.58
N GLU A 283 -28.73 14.65 -17.75
CA GLU A 283 -28.91 14.82 -16.31
C GLU A 283 -29.06 16.31 -15.96
N GLU A 284 -30.22 16.69 -15.41
CA GLU A 284 -30.45 18.02 -14.87
C GLU A 284 -30.98 17.88 -13.43
N ASN A 285 -30.30 18.47 -12.45
CA ASN A 285 -30.66 18.37 -11.03
C ASN A 285 -30.89 16.92 -10.52
N ASN A 286 -30.00 15.99 -10.90
CA ASN A 286 -30.06 14.55 -10.57
C ASN A 286 -31.31 13.82 -11.09
N LYS A 287 -32.02 14.42 -12.06
CA LYS A 287 -33.17 13.83 -12.74
C LYS A 287 -32.81 13.63 -14.23
N PRO A 288 -33.11 12.45 -14.80
CA PRO A 288 -32.92 12.22 -16.22
C PRO A 288 -34.03 12.93 -16.99
N LEU A 289 -33.66 13.97 -17.74
CA LEU A 289 -34.51 14.68 -18.67
C LEU A 289 -34.34 14.06 -20.08
N GLU A 290 -35.42 13.97 -20.85
CA GLU A 290 -35.32 13.49 -22.22
C GLU A 290 -34.47 14.48 -23.05
N CYS A 291 -33.49 13.96 -23.79
CA CYS A 291 -32.64 14.82 -24.61
C CYS A 291 -33.48 15.52 -25.69
N PRO A 292 -33.40 16.86 -25.83
CA PRO A 292 -34.14 17.62 -26.85
C PRO A 292 -33.69 17.32 -28.29
N GLY A 293 -32.57 16.60 -28.44
CA GLY A 293 -32.41 15.67 -29.57
C GLY A 293 -31.52 16.11 -30.75
N TYR A 294 -30.34 16.70 -30.52
CA TYR A 294 -29.51 17.11 -31.67
C TYR A 294 -28.01 16.76 -31.66
N SER A 295 -27.37 16.48 -30.52
CA SER A 295 -25.89 16.36 -30.51
C SER A 295 -25.33 14.94 -30.66
N SER A 296 -26.10 13.91 -30.31
CA SER A 296 -25.60 12.51 -30.23
C SER A 296 -26.56 11.50 -30.89
N LYS A 297 -27.46 11.98 -31.76
CA LYS A 297 -28.45 11.14 -32.43
C LYS A 297 -27.79 10.36 -33.57
N ASP A 298 -27.93 9.05 -33.54
CA ASP A 298 -27.55 8.21 -34.67
C ASP A 298 -28.52 8.47 -35.83
N GLN A 299 -28.02 9.03 -36.94
CA GLN A 299 -28.80 9.40 -38.12
C GLN A 299 -29.46 8.19 -38.79
N THR A 300 -29.01 6.97 -38.49
CA THR A 300 -29.60 5.74 -39.01
C THR A 300 -30.94 5.36 -38.33
N ILE A 301 -31.29 6.00 -37.21
CA ILE A 301 -32.50 5.68 -36.44
C ILE A 301 -33.62 6.70 -36.74
N LYS A 302 -34.63 6.26 -37.49
CA LYS A 302 -35.81 7.06 -37.92
C LYS A 302 -36.85 7.28 -36.79
N GLN A 303 -36.44 7.67 -35.59
CA GLN A 303 -37.34 7.97 -34.47
C GLN A 303 -37.26 9.45 -34.06
N LYS A 304 -38.36 9.99 -33.51
CA LYS A 304 -38.45 11.39 -33.06
C LYS A 304 -37.54 11.67 -31.86
N SER A 305 -37.43 10.73 -30.93
CA SER A 305 -36.53 10.86 -29.77
C SER A 305 -35.07 10.57 -30.13
N CYS A 306 -34.14 11.03 -29.29
CA CYS A 306 -32.71 10.82 -29.47
C CYS A 306 -32.30 9.39 -29.08
N TYR A 307 -31.78 8.63 -30.04
CA TYR A 307 -31.25 7.27 -29.83
C TYR A 307 -29.83 7.17 -30.39
N PHE A 308 -29.02 6.31 -29.79
CA PHE A 308 -27.72 5.92 -30.31
C PHE A 308 -27.44 4.43 -30.02
N LYS A 309 -26.49 3.87 -30.77
CA LYS A 309 -25.99 2.49 -30.59
C LYS A 309 -24.69 2.53 -29.80
N HIS A 310 -24.51 1.62 -28.86
CA HIS A 310 -23.25 1.47 -28.11
C HIS A 310 -22.89 0.01 -27.85
N PHE A 311 -21.61 -0.28 -27.70
CA PHE A 311 -21.10 -1.61 -27.39
C PHE A 311 -21.48 -2.05 -25.97
N LYS A 312 -21.96 -3.28 -25.85
CA LYS A 312 -22.46 -3.84 -24.57
C LYS A 312 -21.39 -3.90 -23.48
N ASP A 313 -20.16 -4.22 -23.86
CA ASP A 313 -18.97 -4.33 -23.01
C ASP A 313 -18.49 -2.98 -22.45
N ARG A 314 -18.97 -1.86 -23.03
CA ARG A 314 -18.66 -0.49 -22.60
C ARG A 314 -19.86 0.25 -22.01
N ALA A 315 -20.90 -0.51 -21.64
CA ALA A 315 -22.10 0.00 -21.02
C ALA A 315 -22.20 -0.51 -19.57
N PHE A 316 -22.65 0.38 -18.69
CA PHE A 316 -22.79 0.12 -17.28
C PHE A 316 -24.20 0.45 -16.79
N THR A 317 -24.70 -0.30 -15.82
CA THR A 317 -26.04 -0.10 -15.25
C THR A 317 -26.02 1.02 -14.21
N ILE A 318 -26.96 1.96 -14.34
CA ILE A 318 -27.26 2.95 -13.31
C ILE A 318 -28.54 2.55 -12.56
N LYS A 319 -28.53 2.71 -11.24
CA LYS A 319 -29.74 2.60 -10.43
C LYS A 319 -30.44 3.95 -10.34
N VAL A 320 -31.76 3.89 -10.50
CA VAL A 320 -32.63 5.06 -10.40
C VAL A 320 -33.76 4.71 -9.43
N ASN A 321 -34.05 5.58 -8.47
CA ASN A 321 -35.15 5.33 -7.53
C ASN A 321 -36.53 5.55 -8.18
N SER A 322 -37.60 5.26 -7.44
CA SER A 322 -38.99 5.44 -7.92
C SER A 322 -39.35 6.88 -8.33
N LYS A 323 -38.62 7.88 -7.82
CA LYS A 323 -38.77 9.31 -8.17
C LYS A 323 -37.88 9.75 -9.34
N LYS A 324 -37.29 8.79 -10.08
CA LYS A 324 -36.33 9.04 -11.15
C LYS A 324 -35.07 9.80 -10.70
N ILE A 325 -34.65 9.65 -9.45
CA ILE A 325 -33.39 10.24 -8.98
C ILE A 325 -32.27 9.26 -9.25
N VAL A 326 -31.21 9.72 -9.91
CA VAL A 326 -30.00 8.93 -10.16
C VAL A 326 -29.28 8.69 -8.84
N LEU A 327 -29.04 7.41 -8.52
CA LEU A 327 -28.41 6.97 -7.26
C LEU A 327 -26.93 6.71 -7.44
#